data_AF-A0A484YIA0-F1
#
_entry.id   AF-A0A484YIA0-F1
#
_cell.length_a   1.000
_cell.length_b   1.000
_cell.length_c   1.000
_cell.angle_alpha   90.00
_cell.angle_beta   90.00
_cell.angle_gamma   90.00
#
_symmetry.space_group_name_H-M   'P 1'
#
loop_
_entity.id
_entity.type
_entity.pdbx_description
1 polymer ?
#
loop_
_entity_poly.entity_id
_entity_poly.type
_entity_poly.pdbx_seq_one_letter_code
_entity_poly.pdbx_strand_id
1 'polypeptide(L)'
;MFTNVNVDCCKTPGCKNLGLLNSQDYVAQGKNILCRECGYLFPVISEQSLNIYRNIVNHSWRGLICQCSTCGGTSLKKYGYSAQGQRRMYCHHCEKTFITLEHVITTPRGALLALMIEQGEALADIRKSLLLNSTGLSRELLKLAREANYKESRQCFPSF
;
A
#
# COMPACT_ATOMS: atom_id res chain seq x y z
N MET A 1 5.84 5.82 17.68
CA MET A 1 6.24 6.99 16.87
C MET A 1 6.76 6.47 15.54
N PHE A 2 6.07 6.72 14.43
CA PHE A 2 6.50 6.28 13.08
C PHE A 2 7.28 7.40 12.41
N THR A 3 8.58 7.43 12.65
CA THR A 3 9.48 8.26 11.86
C THR A 3 9.86 7.46 10.62
N ASN A 4 9.40 7.92 9.45
CA ASN A 4 10.26 8.02 8.28
C ASN A 4 9.64 8.99 7.24
N VAL A 5 10.07 10.24 7.43
CA VAL A 5 10.52 11.22 6.44
C VAL A 5 9.48 11.77 5.45
N ASN A 6 8.71 12.72 5.98
CA ASN A 6 8.34 14.02 5.40
C ASN A 6 7.96 14.06 3.91
N VAL A 7 6.65 14.07 3.70
CA VAL A 7 6.01 14.44 2.43
C VAL A 7 6.21 15.91 2.07
N ASP A 8 6.69 16.69 3.04
CA ASP A 8 6.91 18.14 3.02
C ASP A 8 8.34 18.47 2.56
N CYS A 9 8.74 17.92 1.42
CA CYS A 9 9.99 18.23 0.78
C CYS A 9 9.83 18.39 -0.74
N CYS A 10 10.81 19.04 -1.36
CA CYS A 10 10.87 19.18 -2.81
C CYS A 10 11.01 17.81 -3.45
N LYS A 11 10.25 17.57 -4.53
CA LYS A 11 10.24 16.31 -5.29
C LYS A 11 10.71 16.50 -6.73
N THR A 12 11.18 17.69 -7.08
CA THR A 12 11.67 18.00 -8.44
C THR A 12 13.04 17.36 -8.66
N PRO A 13 13.17 16.39 -9.59
CA PRO A 13 14.47 15.83 -9.94
C PRO A 13 15.45 16.92 -10.38
N GLY A 14 16.70 16.86 -9.92
CA GLY A 14 17.73 17.86 -10.24
C GLY A 14 17.69 19.16 -9.41
N CYS A 15 16.69 19.35 -8.55
CA CYS A 15 16.69 20.47 -7.60
C CYS A 15 17.65 20.19 -6.43
N LYS A 16 18.41 21.19 -5.99
CA LYS A 16 19.30 21.08 -4.81
C LYS A 16 18.56 20.71 -3.52
N ASN A 17 17.26 21.00 -3.45
CA ASN A 17 16.41 20.70 -2.30
C ASN A 17 15.67 19.36 -2.41
N LEU A 18 15.92 18.55 -3.46
CA LEU A 18 15.25 17.26 -3.64
C LEU A 18 15.37 16.39 -2.37
N GLY A 19 14.24 16.03 -1.77
CA GLY A 19 14.18 15.20 -0.55
C GLY A 19 14.71 15.88 0.72
N LEU A 20 15.15 17.14 0.66
CA LEU A 20 15.70 17.84 1.81
C LEU A 20 14.58 18.33 2.73
N LEU A 21 14.72 18.04 4.03
CA LEU A 21 13.73 18.40 5.05
C LEU A 21 14.08 19.74 5.68
N ASN A 22 13.06 20.54 5.99
CA ASN A 22 13.22 21.82 6.70
C ASN A 22 14.26 22.74 6.03
N SER A 23 14.32 22.74 4.69
CA SER A 23 15.21 23.63 3.94
C SER A 23 14.85 25.09 4.21
N GLN A 24 15.85 25.96 4.32
CA GLN A 24 15.64 27.41 4.43
C GLN A 24 15.05 28.02 3.15
N ASP A 25 15.09 27.28 2.03
CA ASP A 25 14.50 27.70 0.77
C ASP A 25 12.99 27.44 0.71
N TYR A 26 12.43 26.80 1.72
CA TYR A 26 11.00 26.48 1.79
C TYR A 26 10.22 27.64 2.42
N VAL A 27 9.25 28.15 1.68
CA VAL A 27 8.40 29.28 2.11
C VAL A 27 6.94 28.85 2.11
N ALA A 28 6.23 29.12 3.20
CA ALA A 28 4.80 28.85 3.29
C ALA A 28 4.02 29.72 2.28
N GLN A 29 3.15 29.08 1.50
CA GLN A 29 2.26 29.72 0.54
C GLN A 29 0.85 29.16 0.70
N GLY A 30 0.07 29.78 1.59
CA GLY A 30 -1.25 29.28 1.96
C GLY A 30 -1.18 27.92 2.66
N LYS A 31 -1.79 26.89 2.07
CA LYS A 31 -1.78 25.50 2.58
C LYS A 31 -0.59 24.67 2.10
N ASN A 32 0.25 25.25 1.24
CA ASN A 32 1.37 24.58 0.62
C ASN A 32 2.68 25.24 1.03
N ILE A 33 3.79 24.60 0.66
CA ILE A 33 5.14 25.13 0.74
C ILE A 33 5.68 25.26 -0.69
N LEU A 34 6.29 26.41 -0.96
CA LEU A 34 7.03 26.70 -2.18
C LEU A 34 8.52 26.44 -1.95
N CYS A 35 9.14 25.61 -2.79
CA CYS A 35 10.58 25.55 -2.90
C CYS A 35 11.09 26.73 -3.73
N ARG A 36 11.80 27.69 -3.14
CA ARG A 36 12.32 28.88 -3.86
C ARG A 36 13.32 28.54 -4.97
N GLU A 37 13.99 27.40 -4.88
CA GLU A 37 15.01 27.01 -5.85
C GLU A 37 14.46 26.51 -7.18
N CYS A 38 13.36 25.76 -7.15
CA CYS A 38 12.78 25.18 -8.37
C CYS A 38 11.33 25.62 -8.62
N GLY A 39 10.73 26.40 -7.72
CA GLY A 39 9.34 26.83 -7.80
C GLY A 39 8.32 25.72 -7.52
N TYR A 40 8.75 24.52 -7.12
CA TYR A 40 7.83 23.42 -6.85
C TYR A 40 7.00 23.69 -5.59
N LEU A 41 5.69 23.54 -5.74
CA LEU A 41 4.71 23.74 -4.69
C LEU A 41 4.25 22.37 -4.18
N PHE A 42 4.38 22.12 -2.88
CA PHE A 42 3.95 20.86 -2.26
C PHE A 42 3.08 21.09 -1.02
N PRO A 43 2.06 20.25 -0.78
CA PRO A 43 1.20 20.40 0.38
C PRO A 43 1.96 20.10 1.67
N VAL A 44 1.59 20.79 2.75
CA VAL A 44 1.98 20.39 4.11
C VAL A 44 1.06 19.26 4.54
N ILE A 45 1.61 18.07 4.70
CA ILE A 45 0.86 16.91 5.16
C ILE A 45 1.17 16.69 6.62
N SER A 46 0.17 16.91 7.47
CA SER A 46 0.30 16.62 8.91
C SER A 46 0.68 15.17 9.15
N GLU A 47 1.40 14.90 10.25
CA GLU A 47 1.72 13.54 10.67
C GLU A 47 0.46 12.65 10.74
N GLN A 48 -0.65 13.21 11.23
CA GLN A 48 -1.93 12.52 11.30
C GLN A 48 -2.45 12.14 9.90
N SER A 49 -2.46 13.09 8.95
CA SER A 49 -2.90 12.85 7.57
C SER A 49 -2.02 11.82 6.86
N LEU A 50 -0.71 11.88 7.08
CA LEU A 50 0.24 10.90 6.55
C LEU A 50 0.01 9.52 7.17
N ASN A 51 -0.26 9.44 8.46
CA ASN A 51 -0.57 8.18 9.13
C ASN A 51 -1.91 7.61 8.67
N ILE A 52 -2.93 8.44 8.42
CA ILE A 52 -4.21 8.01 7.84
C ILE A 52 -4.00 7.47 6.43
N TYR A 53 -3.27 8.20 5.58
CA TYR A 53 -2.94 7.76 4.22
C TYR A 53 -2.21 6.42 4.25
N ARG A 54 -1.16 6.30 5.08
CA ARG A 54 -0.44 5.03 5.28
C ARG A 54 -1.34 3.93 5.80
N ASN A 55 -2.28 4.23 6.69
CA ASN A 55 -3.23 3.24 7.20
C ASN A 55 -4.15 2.73 6.08
N ILE A 56 -4.69 3.63 5.26
CA ILE A 56 -5.54 3.29 4.10
C ILE A 56 -4.74 2.44 3.10
N VAL A 57 -3.53 2.88 2.76
CA VAL A 57 -2.60 2.14 1.90
C VAL A 57 -2.33 0.77 2.54
N ASN A 58 -1.82 0.68 3.77
CA ASN A 58 -1.54 -0.59 4.45
C ASN A 58 -2.76 -1.51 4.60
N HIS A 59 -3.98 -0.97 4.66
CA HIS A 59 -5.22 -1.76 4.63
C HIS A 59 -5.44 -2.44 3.28
N SER A 60 -5.08 -1.78 2.18
CA SER A 60 -5.06 -2.34 0.83
C SER A 60 -3.85 -3.27 0.60
N TRP A 61 -2.72 -3.01 1.27
CA TRP A 61 -1.45 -3.73 1.12
C TRP A 61 -1.08 -4.56 2.38
N ARG A 62 -2.04 -5.28 2.96
CA ARG A 62 -1.84 -6.02 4.23
C ARG A 62 -0.68 -7.00 4.16
N GLY A 63 0.34 -6.80 4.98
CA GLY A 63 1.47 -7.70 5.15
C GLY A 63 2.62 -7.50 4.17
N LEU A 64 2.55 -6.49 3.29
CA LEU A 64 3.59 -6.14 2.33
C LEU A 64 4.60 -5.15 2.93
N ILE A 65 4.09 -4.17 3.68
CA ILE A 65 4.90 -3.27 4.48
C ILE A 65 5.03 -3.89 5.88
N CYS A 66 6.24 -3.89 6.45
CA CYS A 66 6.52 -4.36 7.82
C CYS A 66 5.95 -3.40 8.89
N GLN A 67 4.65 -3.11 8.80
CA GLN A 67 3.90 -2.19 9.64
C GLN A 67 2.51 -2.77 9.98
N CYS A 68 1.95 -2.35 11.11
CA CYS A 68 0.63 -2.75 11.53
C CYS A 68 -0.41 -2.19 10.58
N SER A 69 -1.21 -3.08 9.99
CA SER A 69 -2.29 -2.69 9.08
C SER A 69 -3.39 -1.85 9.73
N THR A 70 -3.42 -1.69 11.05
CA THR A 70 -4.44 -0.88 11.74
C THR A 70 -3.92 0.47 12.27
N CYS A 71 -2.66 0.56 12.68
CA CYS A 71 -2.11 1.76 13.30
C CYS A 71 -0.77 2.24 12.72
N GLY A 72 -0.20 1.56 11.71
CA GLY A 72 1.14 1.87 11.18
C GLY A 72 2.31 1.34 12.03
N GLY A 73 2.02 0.76 13.20
CA GLY A 73 2.90 -0.01 14.09
C GLY A 73 4.09 -0.74 13.47
N THR A 74 5.33 -0.31 13.69
CA THR A 74 6.55 -1.09 13.34
C THR A 74 6.98 -2.03 14.46
N SER A 75 6.53 -1.80 15.70
CA SER A 75 6.75 -2.72 16.82
C SER A 75 5.81 -3.93 16.69
N LEU A 76 6.32 -4.96 16.02
CA LEU A 76 5.58 -6.16 15.63
C LEU A 76 6.25 -7.42 16.17
N LYS A 77 5.44 -8.36 16.66
CA LYS A 77 5.89 -9.68 17.14
C LYS A 77 5.15 -10.81 16.42
N LYS A 78 5.83 -11.91 16.13
CA LYS A 78 5.19 -13.13 15.59
C LYS A 78 4.21 -13.71 16.61
N TYR A 79 2.98 -14.02 16.18
CA TYR A 79 1.88 -14.46 17.04
C TYR A 79 1.22 -15.74 16.51
N GLY A 80 2.04 -16.75 16.22
CA GLY A 80 1.57 -18.04 15.70
C GLY A 80 0.93 -17.96 14.32
N TYR A 81 -0.02 -18.87 14.06
CA TYR A 81 -0.69 -19.04 12.78
C TYR A 81 -2.22 -18.96 12.92
N SER A 82 -2.89 -18.59 11.84
CA SER A 82 -4.36 -18.70 11.72
C SER A 82 -4.77 -20.16 11.46
N ALA A 83 -6.07 -20.45 11.56
CA ALA A 83 -6.63 -21.75 11.20
C ALA A 83 -6.36 -22.15 9.74
N GLN A 84 -6.07 -21.17 8.87
CA GLN A 84 -5.72 -21.37 7.46
C GLN A 84 -4.19 -21.44 7.24
N GLY A 85 -3.39 -21.62 8.31
CA GLY A 85 -1.94 -21.72 8.24
C GLY A 85 -1.20 -20.41 7.95
N GLN A 86 -1.90 -19.27 7.90
CA GLN A 86 -1.26 -17.98 7.61
C GLN A 86 -0.60 -17.37 8.85
N ARG A 87 0.60 -16.81 8.72
CA ARG A 87 1.35 -16.20 9.82
C ARG A 87 0.63 -14.98 10.39
N ARG A 88 0.42 -14.96 11.71
CA ARG A 88 -0.14 -13.83 12.44
C ARG A 88 0.97 -12.98 13.07
N MET A 89 0.76 -11.67 13.04
CA MET A 89 1.58 -10.68 13.72
C MET A 89 0.74 -9.99 14.79
N TYR A 90 1.36 -9.67 15.91
CA TYR A 90 0.82 -8.86 16.98
C TYR A 90 1.50 -7.49 16.98
N CYS A 91 0.72 -6.41 17.08
CA CYS A 91 1.27 -5.08 17.23
C CYS A 91 1.31 -4.66 18.69
N HIS A 92 2.49 -4.31 19.20
CA HIS A 92 2.63 -3.83 20.59
C HIS A 92 2.00 -2.46 20.83
N HIS A 93 1.75 -1.69 19.77
CA HIS A 93 1.23 -0.32 19.91
C HIS A 93 -0.29 -0.25 20.06
N CYS A 94 -1.03 -1.09 19.32
CA CYS A 94 -2.50 -1.10 19.36
C CYS A 94 -3.08 -2.43 19.83
N GLU A 95 -2.22 -3.38 20.22
CA GLU A 95 -2.57 -4.70 20.75
C GLU A 95 -3.39 -5.59 19.80
N LYS A 96 -3.53 -5.18 18.53
CA LYS A 96 -4.26 -5.93 17.52
C LYS A 96 -3.36 -6.97 16.86
N THR A 97 -3.98 -8.10 16.51
CA THR A 97 -3.36 -9.10 15.65
C THR A 97 -3.84 -8.97 14.21
N PHE A 98 -2.95 -9.20 13.25
CA PHE A 98 -3.26 -9.22 11.83
C PHE A 98 -2.46 -10.31 11.12
N ILE A 99 -2.91 -10.73 9.95
CA ILE A 99 -2.24 -11.76 9.16
C ILE A 99 -1.26 -11.07 8.20
N THR A 100 -0.01 -11.53 8.18
CA THR A 100 0.95 -11.19 7.12
C THR A 100 0.86 -12.24 6.03
N LEU A 101 0.71 -11.80 4.79
CA LEU A 101 0.76 -12.69 3.64
C LEU A 101 2.21 -13.06 3.37
N GLU A 102 2.62 -14.26 3.76
CA GLU A 102 3.91 -14.83 3.34
C GLU A 102 3.81 -15.45 1.95
N HIS A 103 2.61 -15.89 1.55
CA HIS A 103 2.30 -16.46 0.24
C HIS A 103 0.86 -16.11 -0.15
N VAL A 104 0.66 -15.58 -1.36
CA VAL A 104 -0.67 -15.52 -1.97
C VAL A 104 -0.84 -16.76 -2.83
N ILE A 105 -1.89 -17.54 -2.56
CA ILE A 105 -2.21 -18.75 -3.31
C ILE A 105 -3.12 -18.36 -4.48
N THR A 106 -2.62 -18.52 -5.70
CA THR A 106 -3.42 -18.41 -6.91
C THR A 106 -4.39 -19.60 -6.96
N THR A 107 -5.70 -19.33 -6.90
CA THR A 107 -6.70 -20.38 -7.09
C THR A 107 -6.92 -20.62 -8.59
N PRO A 108 -7.35 -21.82 -9.03
CA PRO A 108 -7.67 -22.06 -10.44
C PRO A 108 -8.71 -21.07 -10.99
N ARG A 109 -9.70 -20.71 -10.16
CA ARG A 109 -10.70 -19.68 -10.48
C ARG A 109 -10.07 -18.29 -10.64
N GLY A 110 -9.12 -17.93 -9.78
CA GLY A 110 -8.38 -16.67 -9.87
C GLY A 110 -7.50 -16.59 -11.12
N ALA A 111 -6.85 -17.70 -11.49
CA ALA A 111 -6.06 -17.78 -12.73
C ALA A 111 -6.94 -17.61 -13.98
N LEU A 112 -8.11 -18.24 -14.01
CA LEU A 112 -9.07 -18.07 -15.10
C LEU A 112 -9.60 -16.63 -15.18
N LEU A 113 -9.92 -16.01 -14.04
CA LEU A 113 -10.32 -14.60 -13.98
C LEU A 113 -9.23 -13.68 -14.56
N ALA A 114 -7.97 -13.90 -14.21
CA ALA A 114 -6.84 -13.12 -14.72
C ALA A 114 -6.75 -13.21 -16.26
N LEU A 115 -6.81 -14.44 -16.79
CA LEU A 115 -6.77 -14.69 -18.22
C LEU A 115 -7.91 -14.00 -18.99
N MET A 116 -9.13 -14.08 -18.46
CA MET A 116 -10.29 -13.41 -19.09
C MET A 116 -10.15 -11.88 -19.09
N ILE A 117 -9.57 -11.29 -18.03
CA ILE A 117 -9.29 -9.84 -17.97
C ILE A 117 -8.23 -9.45 -18.99
N GLU A 118 -7.14 -10.24 -19.10
CA GLU A 118 -6.08 -10.01 -20.10
C GLU A 118 -6.61 -10.10 -21.53
N GLN A 119 -7.58 -10.98 -21.77
CA GLN A 119 -8.25 -11.14 -23.07
C GLN A 119 -9.27 -10.03 -23.37
N GLY A 120 -9.59 -9.16 -22.40
CA GLY A 120 -10.56 -8.09 -22.57
C GLY A 120 -12.02 -8.56 -22.58
N GLU A 121 -12.31 -9.72 -21.97
CA GLU A 121 -13.66 -10.27 -21.87
C GLU A 121 -14.62 -9.31 -21.16
N ALA A 122 -15.88 -9.26 -21.61
CA ALA A 122 -16.87 -8.40 -20.99
C ALA A 122 -17.24 -8.90 -19.58
N LEU A 123 -17.57 -7.97 -18.67
CA LEU A 123 -17.93 -8.31 -17.29
C LEU A 123 -19.10 -9.30 -17.18
N ALA A 124 -20.03 -9.26 -18.14
CA ALA A 124 -21.15 -10.20 -18.20
C ALA A 124 -20.67 -11.64 -18.47
N ASP A 125 -19.73 -11.80 -19.38
CA ASP A 125 -19.16 -13.09 -19.78
C ASP A 125 -18.26 -13.66 -18.67
N ILE A 126 -17.45 -12.81 -18.02
CA ILE A 126 -16.68 -13.19 -16.82
C ILE A 126 -17.60 -13.73 -15.73
N ARG A 127 -18.71 -13.04 -15.43
CA ARG A 127 -19.67 -13.50 -14.41
C ARG A 127 -20.32 -14.83 -14.78
N LYS A 128 -20.67 -15.01 -16.04
CA LYS A 128 -21.30 -16.23 -16.55
C LYS A 128 -20.34 -17.41 -16.50
N SER A 129 -19.12 -17.25 -17.02
CA SER A 129 -18.09 -18.29 -17.08
C SER A 129 -17.59 -18.72 -15.69
N LEU A 130 -17.48 -17.79 -14.74
CA LEU A 130 -17.05 -18.09 -13.38
C LEU A 130 -18.21 -18.47 -12.43
N LEU A 131 -19.45 -18.42 -12.92
CA LEU A 131 -20.67 -18.66 -12.13
C LEU A 131 -20.76 -17.74 -10.90
N LEU A 132 -20.51 -16.44 -11.09
CA LEU A 132 -20.46 -15.43 -10.03
C LEU A 132 -21.59 -14.40 -10.12
N ASN A 133 -22.21 -14.10 -8.98
CA ASN A 133 -23.00 -12.87 -8.83
C ASN A 133 -22.06 -11.65 -8.67
N SER A 134 -22.61 -10.43 -8.69
CA SER A 134 -21.82 -9.20 -8.57
C SER A 134 -20.94 -9.17 -7.32
N THR A 135 -21.47 -9.59 -6.17
CA THR A 135 -20.73 -9.65 -4.90
C THR A 135 -19.58 -10.66 -4.96
N GLY A 136 -19.81 -11.83 -5.57
CA GLY A 136 -18.82 -12.88 -5.78
C GLY A 136 -17.69 -12.42 -6.69
N LEU A 137 -18.04 -11.75 -7.80
CA LEU A 137 -17.06 -11.15 -8.71
C LEU A 137 -16.20 -10.11 -7.98
N SER A 138 -16.81 -9.18 -7.24
CA SER A 138 -16.05 -8.18 -6.47
C SER A 138 -15.07 -8.82 -5.49
N ARG A 139 -15.45 -9.94 -4.84
CA ARG A 139 -14.54 -10.67 -3.94
C ARG A 139 -13.38 -11.31 -4.70
N GLU A 140 -13.62 -11.92 -5.86
CA GLU A 140 -12.56 -12.53 -6.67
C GLU A 140 -11.62 -11.47 -7.27
N LEU A 141 -12.15 -10.34 -7.74
CA LEU A 141 -11.34 -9.20 -8.18
C LEU A 141 -10.45 -8.66 -7.05
N LEU A 142 -10.98 -8.54 -5.83
CA LEU A 142 -10.19 -8.12 -4.66
C LEU A 142 -9.08 -9.11 -4.32
N LYS A 143 -9.30 -10.42 -4.50
CA LYS A 143 -8.25 -11.44 -4.32
C LYS A 143 -7.19 -11.33 -5.40
N LEU A 144 -7.60 -11.18 -6.67
CA LEU A 144 -6.68 -11.05 -7.80
C LEU A 144 -5.83 -9.78 -7.70
N ALA A 145 -6.43 -8.63 -7.36
CA ALA A 145 -5.71 -7.39 -7.12
C ALA A 145 -4.67 -7.54 -6.00
N ARG A 146 -5.04 -8.22 -4.91
CA ARG A 146 -4.12 -8.51 -3.80
C ARG A 146 -2.95 -9.41 -4.24
N GLU A 147 -3.19 -10.36 -5.15
CA GLU A 147 -2.15 -11.22 -5.71
C GLU A 147 -1.17 -10.46 -6.61
N ALA A 148 -1.69 -9.66 -7.54
CA ALA A 148 -0.90 -8.82 -8.43
C ALA A 148 0.01 -7.89 -7.60
N ASN A 149 -0.59 -7.19 -6.64
CA ASN A 149 0.10 -6.31 -5.70
C ASN A 149 1.22 -7.02 -4.91
N TYR A 150 0.98 -8.27 -4.49
CA TYR A 150 2.01 -9.06 -3.80
C TYR A 150 3.18 -9.38 -4.73
N LYS A 151 2.92 -9.79 -5.97
CA LYS A 151 3.97 -10.07 -6.96
C LYS A 151 4.78 -8.81 -7.30
N GLU A 152 4.12 -7.66 -7.48
CA GLU A 152 4.78 -6.38 -7.78
C GLU A 152 5.65 -5.89 -6.62
N SER A 153 5.20 -6.04 -5.37
CA SER A 153 6.03 -5.65 -4.20
C SER A 153 7.33 -6.44 -4.05
N ARG A 154 7.41 -7.63 -4.65
CA ARG A 154 8.59 -8.48 -4.67
C ARG A 154 9.55 -8.11 -5.78
N GLN A 155 9.19 -7.19 -6.67
CA GLN A 155 10.17 -6.58 -7.57
C GLN A 155 11.13 -5.75 -6.71
N CYS A 156 12.29 -6.35 -6.44
CA CYS A 156 13.40 -5.67 -5.79
C CYS A 156 13.66 -4.35 -6.51
N PHE A 157 13.62 -3.25 -5.78
CA PHE A 157 14.24 -2.01 -6.27
C PHE A 157 15.70 -2.35 -6.63
N PRO A 158 16.17 -1.95 -7.83
CA PRO A 158 17.57 -2.11 -8.16
C PRO A 158 18.39 -1.42 -7.06
N SER A 159 19.41 -2.11 -6.55
CA SER A 159 20.45 -1.48 -5.74
C SER A 159 21.10 -0.41 -6.63
N PHE A 160 20.90 0.87 -6.32
CA PHE A 160 21.70 1.95 -6.89
C PHE A 160 22.99 2.12 -6.07
#